data_AF-A0A9J5Z333-F1
#
_entry.id   AF-A0A9J5Z333-F1
#
_cell.length_a   1.000
_cell.length_b   1.000
_cell.length_c   1.000
_cell.angle_alpha   90.00
_cell.angle_beta   90.00
_cell.angle_gamma   90.00
#
_symmetry.space_group_name_H-M   'P 1'
#
loop_
_entity.id
_entity.type
_entity.pdbx_description
1 polymer ?
#
loop_
_entity_poly.entity_id
_entity_poly.type
_entity_poly.pdbx_seq_one_letter_code
_entity_poly.pdbx_strand_id
1 'polypeptide(L)'
;MSDQKGFLKTFFYNYLLEEEATWQIEIRVWDVTEDNAPKKYEGERVCLWNLCNNDYALSCIKLFNNNRLGVGDEIGLFWNPRSSNFMFKLLSRPTI
;
A
#
# COMPACT_ATOMS: atom_id res chain seq x y z
N MET A 1 -15.89 -14.61 14.05
CA MET A 1 -14.55 -14.05 13.75
C MET A 1 -14.78 -13.03 12.67
N SER A 2 -14.87 -11.74 13.01
CA SER A 2 -15.39 -10.70 12.11
C SER A 2 -14.35 -10.27 11.08
N ASP A 3 -14.76 -10.29 9.82
CA ASP A 3 -14.05 -9.71 8.68
C ASP A 3 -13.61 -8.27 8.96
N GLN A 4 -12.29 -8.03 9.01
CA GLN A 4 -11.75 -6.68 8.86
C GLN A 4 -11.54 -6.39 7.38
N LYS A 5 -12.61 -5.97 6.70
CA LYS A 5 -12.51 -5.34 5.38
C LYS A 5 -12.14 -3.86 5.55
N GLY A 6 -10.86 -3.60 5.81
CA GLY A 6 -10.30 -2.26 5.67
C GLY A 6 -10.14 -1.93 4.18
N PHE A 7 -11.04 -1.14 3.61
CA PHE A 7 -10.83 -0.56 2.29
C PHE A 7 -9.85 0.59 2.42
N LEU A 8 -8.59 0.38 2.04
CA LEU A 8 -7.66 1.49 1.80
C LEU A 8 -8.01 2.10 0.44
N LYS A 9 -8.54 3.32 0.43
CA LYS A 9 -8.66 4.09 -0.81
C LYS A 9 -7.28 4.57 -1.22
N THR A 10 -6.75 3.99 -2.31
CA THR A 10 -5.53 4.47 -2.95
C THR A 10 -5.83 5.79 -3.67
N PHE A 11 -5.37 6.91 -3.13
CA PHE A 11 -5.39 8.21 -3.84
C PHE A 11 -4.00 8.54 -4.38
N PHE A 12 -3.92 8.83 -5.68
CA PHE A 12 -2.70 9.25 -6.35
C PHE A 12 -2.63 10.77 -6.46
N TYR A 13 -2.20 11.48 -5.42
CA TYR A 13 -1.75 12.87 -5.55
C TYR A 13 -0.75 13.23 -4.44
N ASN A 14 0.55 13.28 -4.78
CA ASN A 14 1.60 13.62 -3.80
C ASN A 14 1.40 15.01 -3.15
N TYR A 15 0.81 15.98 -3.86
CA TYR A 15 0.64 17.35 -3.34
C TYR A 15 -0.59 17.54 -2.45
N LEU A 16 -1.71 16.87 -2.76
CA LEU A 16 -2.95 17.03 -1.99
C LEU A 16 -2.92 16.24 -0.67
N LEU A 17 -2.13 15.16 -0.62
CA LEU A 17 -1.97 14.35 0.59
C LEU A 17 -1.24 15.12 1.71
N GLU A 18 -0.28 15.99 1.39
CA GLU A 18 0.47 16.74 2.40
C GLU A 18 -0.41 17.74 3.16
N GLU A 19 -1.40 18.35 2.51
CA GLU A 19 -2.32 19.31 3.18
C GLU A 19 -3.41 18.63 4.02
N GLU A 20 -3.76 17.37 3.71
CA GLU A 20 -4.79 16.61 4.44
C GLU A 20 -4.23 15.62 5.47
N ALA A 21 -2.91 15.42 5.49
CA ALA A 21 -2.27 14.48 6.40
C ALA A 21 -2.05 15.07 7.79
N THR A 22 -2.41 14.31 8.82
CA THR A 22 -2.14 14.69 10.22
C THR A 22 -0.75 14.22 10.66
N TRP A 23 -0.28 13.09 10.14
CA TRP A 23 1.07 12.58 10.33
C TRP A 23 1.46 11.62 9.20
N GLN A 24 2.77 11.46 9.01
CA GLN A 24 3.35 10.47 8.13
C GLN A 24 4.41 9.64 8.87
N ILE A 25 4.57 8.39 8.46
CA ILE A 25 5.63 7.51 8.97
C ILE A 25 6.24 6.71 7.82
N GLU A 26 7.57 6.62 7.80
CA GLU A 26 8.28 5.72 6.90
C GLU A 26 7.98 4.27 7.29
N ILE A 27 7.63 3.47 6.29
CA ILE A 27 7.32 2.05 6.50
C ILE A 27 8.10 1.18 5.52
N ARG A 28 8.13 -0.11 5.82
CA ARG A 28 8.63 -1.12 4.89
C ARG A 28 7.45 -1.85 4.25
N VAL A 29 7.55 -2.10 2.96
CA VAL A 29 6.57 -2.90 2.20
C VAL A 29 7.28 -4.07 1.53
N TRP A 30 6.75 -5.27 1.72
CA TRP A 30 7.18 -6.47 1.02
C TRP A 30 6.16 -6.84 -0.05
N ASP A 31 6.58 -6.90 -1.30
CA ASP A 31 5.79 -7.49 -2.38
C ASP A 31 6.04 -9.00 -2.41
N VAL A 32 5.00 -9.74 -2.08
CA VAL A 32 4.96 -11.21 -2.00
C VAL A 32 4.07 -11.80 -3.10
N THR A 33 3.91 -11.07 -4.20
CA THR A 33 3.16 -11.54 -5.38
C THR A 33 3.80 -12.78 -5.99
N GLU A 34 5.12 -12.76 -6.15
CA GLU A 34 5.91 -13.92 -6.58
C GLU A 34 6.35 -14.71 -5.34
N ASP A 35 5.78 -15.90 -5.12
CA ASP A 35 5.94 -16.67 -3.86
C ASP A 35 7.41 -16.98 -3.49
N ASN A 36 8.31 -17.04 -4.48
CA ASN A 36 9.72 -17.41 -4.27
C ASN A 36 10.71 -16.23 -4.38
N ALA A 37 10.23 -15.01 -4.65
CA ALA A 37 11.08 -13.85 -4.89
C ALA A 37 10.49 -12.56 -4.30
N PRO A 38 10.32 -12.48 -2.96
CA PRO A 38 9.74 -11.32 -2.34
C PRO A 38 10.62 -10.08 -2.54
N LYS A 39 10.01 -8.97 -2.98
CA LYS A 39 10.71 -7.70 -3.24
C LYS A 39 10.44 -6.72 -2.12
N LYS A 40 11.49 -6.15 -1.54
CA LYS A 40 11.39 -5.15 -0.45
C LYS A 40 11.41 -3.74 -1.01
N TYR A 41 10.54 -2.88 -0.48
CA TYR A 41 10.51 -1.44 -0.71
C TYR A 41 10.63 -0.69 0.63
N GLU A 42 11.60 0.21 0.73
CA GLU A 42 11.86 1.06 1.90
C GLU A 42 12.54 2.38 1.48
N GLY A 43 12.68 3.32 2.41
CA GLY A 43 13.25 4.66 2.18
C GLY A 43 12.19 5.75 2.14
N GLU A 44 12.64 7.01 2.03
CA GLU A 44 11.85 8.25 2.13
C GLU A 44 10.61 8.35 1.23
N ARG A 45 10.46 7.48 0.23
CA ARG A 45 9.31 7.45 -0.69
C ARG A 45 8.34 6.30 -0.43
N VAL A 46 8.48 5.62 0.71
CA VAL A 46 7.62 4.52 1.16
C VAL A 46 7.03 4.89 2.51
N CYS A 47 5.87 5.55 2.47
CA CYS A 47 5.28 6.18 3.65
C CYS A 47 3.80 5.79 3.81
N LEU A 48 3.39 5.60 5.06
CA LEU A 48 1.99 5.57 5.44
C LEU A 48 1.59 6.96 5.94
N TRP A 49 0.55 7.51 5.35
CA TRP A 49 -0.01 8.80 5.68
C TRP A 49 -1.32 8.57 6.41
N ASN A 50 -1.51 9.21 7.56
CA ASN A 50 -2.81 9.31 8.18
C ASN A 50 -3.51 10.57 7.66
N LEU A 51 -4.63 10.36 7.00
CA LEU A 51 -5.47 11.42 6.48
C LEU A 51 -6.53 11.80 7.51
N CYS A 52 -7.11 12.99 7.32
CA CYS A 52 -8.33 13.36 8.04
C CYS A 52 -9.41 12.27 7.91
N ASN A 53 -10.25 12.10 8.94
CA ASN A 53 -11.38 11.16 8.96
C ASN A 53 -11.03 9.66 9.05
N ASN A 54 -9.90 9.29 9.66
CA ASN A 54 -9.45 7.90 9.83
C ASN A 54 -9.14 7.16 8.53
N ASP A 55 -8.93 7.89 7.43
CA ASP A 55 -8.42 7.33 6.20
C ASP A 55 -6.89 7.24 6.25
N TYR A 56 -6.33 6.31 5.47
CA TYR A 56 -4.89 6.13 5.35
C TYR A 56 -4.50 6.02 3.89
N ALA A 57 -3.38 6.64 3.53
CA ALA A 57 -2.78 6.50 2.21
C ALA A 57 -1.41 5.83 2.32
N LEU A 58 -1.15 4.91 1.40
CA LEU A 58 0.15 4.28 1.24
C LEU A 58 0.84 4.83 -0.01
N SER A 59 1.95 5.54 0.18
CA SER A 59 2.81 5.95 -0.93
C SER A 59 3.90 4.90 -1.16
N CYS A 60 3.92 4.27 -2.33
CA CYS A 60 4.96 3.32 -2.74
C CYS A 60 5.08 3.22 -4.27
N ILE A 61 5.51 4.30 -4.92
CA ILE A 61 5.51 4.44 -6.40
C ILE A 61 6.28 3.31 -7.10
N LYS A 62 7.44 2.91 -6.54
CA LYS A 62 8.25 1.83 -7.13
C LYS A 62 7.48 0.50 -7.19
N LEU A 63 6.72 0.17 -6.15
CA LEU A 63 5.90 -1.04 -6.10
C LEU A 63 4.81 -1.00 -7.17
N PHE A 64 4.10 0.14 -7.27
CA PHE A 64 3.05 0.31 -8.27
C PHE A 64 3.57 0.20 -9.71
N ASN A 65 4.72 0.80 -9.99
CA ASN A 65 5.35 0.73 -11.32
C ASN A 65 5.85 -0.69 -11.64
N ASN A 66 6.50 -1.36 -10.69
CA ASN A 66 7.03 -2.71 -10.89
C ASN A 66 5.92 -3.73 -11.12
N ASN A 67 4.81 -3.60 -10.41
CA ASN A 67 3.64 -4.45 -10.58
C ASN A 67 2.71 -4.00 -11.71
N ARG A 68 3.02 -2.89 -12.40
CA ARG A 68 2.16 -2.30 -13.45
C ARG A 68 0.70 -2.24 -13.01
N LEU A 69 0.47 -1.70 -11.80
CA LEU A 69 -0.88 -1.65 -11.26
C LEU A 69 -1.75 -0.70 -12.06
N GLY A 70 -2.95 -1.16 -12.39
CA GLY A 70 -3.96 -0.42 -13.12
C GLY A 70 -5.26 -0.28 -12.33
N VAL A 71 -6.17 0.52 -12.88
CA VAL A 71 -7.53 0.63 -12.34
C VAL A 71 -8.23 -0.72 -12.46
N GLY A 72 -8.81 -1.18 -11.35
CA GLY A 72 -9.54 -2.46 -11.29
C GLY A 72 -8.70 -3.67 -10.87
N ASP A 73 -7.37 -3.53 -10.74
CA ASP A 73 -6.54 -4.59 -10.16
C ASP A 73 -6.94 -4.85 -8.71
N GLU A 74 -7.08 -6.13 -8.35
CA GLU A 74 -7.38 -6.54 -6.99
C GLU A 74 -6.07 -6.78 -6.23
N ILE A 75 -5.89 -6.08 -5.11
CA ILE A 75 -4.69 -6.18 -4.29
C ILE A 75 -5.03 -6.63 -2.88
N GLY A 76 -4.17 -7.46 -2.30
CA GLY A 76 -4.14 -7.78 -0.89
C GLY A 76 -3.08 -6.92 -0.19
N LEU A 77 -3.46 -6.28 0.90
CA LEU A 77 -2.55 -5.60 1.79
C LEU A 77 -2.74 -6.15 3.21
N PHE A 78 -1.68 -6.64 3.83
CA PHE A 78 -1.72 -7.08 5.22
C PHE A 78 -0.62 -6.42 6.05
N TRP A 79 -0.96 -6.06 7.29
CA TRP A 79 0.02 -5.58 8.25
C TRP A 79 0.62 -6.75 9.03
N ASN A 80 1.95 -6.86 9.03
CA ASN A 80 2.67 -7.82 9.88
C ASN A 80 3.14 -7.13 11.17
N PRO A 81 2.43 -7.32 12.31
CA PRO A 81 2.78 -6.64 13.55
C PRO A 81 4.13 -7.07 14.14
N ARG A 82 4.63 -8.27 13.80
CA ARG A 82 5.90 -8.78 14.35
C ARG A 82 7.13 -8.08 13.78
N SER A 83 7.01 -7.56 12.56
CA SER A 83 8.15 -6.97 11.83
C SER A 83 7.85 -5.56 11.33
N SER A 84 6.74 -4.99 11.80
CA SER A 84 6.27 -3.64 11.51
C SER A 84 6.36 -3.27 10.03
N ASN A 85 5.85 -4.14 9.17
CA ASN A 85 5.82 -3.92 7.73
C ASN A 85 4.49 -4.33 7.12
N PHE A 86 4.17 -3.70 5.99
CA PHE A 86 3.09 -4.15 5.14
C PHE A 86 3.59 -5.20 4.17
N MET A 87 2.69 -6.06 3.80
CA MET A 87 2.90 -7.09 2.80
C MET A 87 1.82 -6.94 1.75
N PHE A 88 2.27 -6.86 0.51
CA PHE A 88 1.49 -6.58 -0.66
C PHE A 88 1.45 -7.83 -1.54
N LYS A 89 0.27 -8.13 -2.07
CA LYS A 89 0.10 -9.18 -3.09
C LYS A 89 -0.87 -8.70 -4.16
N LEU A 90 -0.48 -8.73 -5.42
CA LEU A 90 -1.43 -8.62 -6.52
C LEU A 90 -2.22 -9.93 -6.61
N LEU A 91 -3.54 -9.88 -6.42
CA LEU A 91 -4.41 -11.05 -6.34
C LEU A 91 -4.99 -11.40 -7.70
N SER A 92 -5.52 -10.39 -8.42
CA SER A 92 -6.11 -10.59 -9.73
C SER A 92 -6.04 -9.31 -10.55
N ARG A 93 -6.15 -9.46 -11.87
CA ARG A 93 -6.31 -8.36 -12.83
C ARG A 93 -7.67 -8.49 -13.49
N PRO A 94 -8.36 -7.38 -13.82
CA PRO A 94 -9.61 -7.45 -14.55
C PRO A 94 -9.36 -8.13 -15.90
N THR A 95 -10.17 -9.13 -16.22
CA THR A 95 -10.17 -9.75 -17.54
C THR A 95 -10.91 -8.81 -18.47
N ILE A 96 -10.24 -8.39 -19.56
CA ILE A 96 -10.83 -7.54 -20.60
C ILE A 96 -11.82 -8.36 -21.42
#